data_AF-A0A9D1G5X2-F1
#
_entry.id   AF-A0A9D1G5X2-F1
#
_cell.length_a   1.000
_cell.length_b   1.000
_cell.length_c   1.000
_cell.angle_alpha   90.00
_cell.angle_beta   90.00
_cell.angle_gamma   90.00
#
_symmetry.space_group_name_H-M   'P 1'
#
loop_
_entity.id
_entity.type
_entity.pdbx_description
1 polymer ?
#
loop_
_entity_poly.entity_id
_entity_poly.type
_entity_poly.pdbx_seq_one_letter_code
_entity_poly.pdbx_strand_id
1 'polypeptide(L)'
;MIPKKVTNPSDSTEYSVVGIDYGAFYYATRLTSVTLPEGLEYIDSCAFQNSSLKSIEIPASVTRLGSEDKTSPINNPVFSSANRHDIESVTFAENSQLKTIGSKAFQYCENLKELDIPDGVTYIGSMAFGGCDSLTELEIPAGVTDLGFDNIPTVGIFSSRYYGALDDWDNLKNVTFAEGSPYEKDENYVLYYNDDTLVTVLDDTISSVTVRDGTKEIAARAFFKCSNLKTVYLPDGLETIGKDAFTYAPSKNTADANILEYINIPASVTSIGENFLKGALKNDGSSIIVMQGDTPPEIGSGAFVSGSNTEYEFTLIYPAEAKTAYVDAGLVSEDDDKGISFSLSLEPTTLDLLTGDTKTIIVTATKPEGYGLKVTSSNTAIATAELSADGNTITVTAKGAGTATISVSIANDNIALVTKTCTLTVKDVWTVKLDGVEKKVEKGKSFTFPSAPTKPGYIFLGWRGADGTMYGAGTAEFSPNATLTRAMVWAILARLDGEAITGDTWAADAQEWAVAKGVSDGTNPMGAVTREQLVTMLWRFRGEPAADTQLTAPDAGTVSDWAATAMHWAVENGIIEGDENGMITPTATATRAQAAAIFMRFIEG
;
A
#
# COMPACT_ATOMS: atom_id res chain seq x y z
N MET A 1 46.09 36.48 24.45
CA MET A 1 45.35 35.74 25.49
C MET A 1 44.25 36.65 26.01
N ILE A 2 43.01 36.19 26.02
CA ILE A 2 41.89 36.91 26.64
C ILE A 2 41.92 36.60 28.14
N PRO A 3 41.79 37.60 29.04
CA PRO A 3 41.86 37.37 30.48
C PRO A 3 40.61 36.65 31.00
N LYS A 4 40.75 35.81 32.03
CA LYS A 4 39.62 35.17 32.73
C LYS A 4 38.76 36.17 33.52
N LYS A 5 39.40 37.25 33.98
CA LYS A 5 38.79 38.31 34.79
C LYS A 5 39.31 39.66 34.36
N VAL A 6 38.46 40.67 34.44
CA VAL A 6 38.83 42.08 34.29
C VAL A 6 38.52 42.81 35.58
N THR A 7 39.42 43.70 35.99
CA THR A 7 39.22 44.54 37.17
C THR A 7 38.70 45.89 36.73
N ASN A 8 37.58 46.34 37.28
CA ASN A 8 37.09 47.69 37.03
C ASN A 8 38.07 48.71 37.66
N PRO A 9 38.68 49.60 36.84
CA PRO A 9 39.67 50.54 37.34
C PRO A 9 39.10 51.57 38.33
N SER A 10 37.78 51.77 38.41
CA SER A 10 37.18 52.76 39.31
C SER A 10 36.95 52.26 40.74
N ASP A 11 36.67 50.97 40.92
CA ASP A 11 36.28 50.41 42.23
C ASP A 11 36.99 49.08 42.59
N SER A 12 37.92 48.62 41.74
CA SER A 12 38.65 47.35 41.92
C SER A 12 37.78 46.10 41.96
N THR A 13 36.50 46.18 41.56
CA THR A 13 35.63 45.01 41.42
C THR A 13 36.14 44.11 40.30
N GLU A 14 36.28 42.81 40.57
CA GLU A 14 36.61 41.82 39.54
C GLU A 14 35.34 41.30 38.86
N TYR A 15 35.36 41.25 37.54
CA TYR A 15 34.32 40.65 36.70
C TYR A 15 34.91 39.48 35.92
N SER A 16 34.22 38.34 35.92
CA SER A 16 34.56 37.23 35.02
C SER A 16 34.26 37.61 33.58
N VAL A 17 35.14 37.23 32.65
CA VAL A 17 34.87 37.36 31.22
C VAL A 17 34.04 36.16 30.80
N VAL A 18 32.76 36.39 30.53
CA VAL A 18 31.77 35.35 30.20
C VAL A 18 31.47 35.25 28.70
N GLY A 19 31.97 36.15 27.87
CA GLY A 19 31.70 36.09 26.43
C GLY A 19 32.60 36.97 25.59
N ILE A 20 32.58 36.71 24.29
CA ILE A 20 33.19 37.56 23.27
C ILE A 20 32.06 38.16 22.45
N ASP A 21 31.75 39.42 22.71
CA ASP A 21 30.63 40.12 22.10
C ASP A 21 30.83 40.42 20.61
N TYR A 22 29.72 40.85 20.00
CA TYR A 22 29.63 41.23 18.60
C TYR A 22 30.82 42.08 18.15
N GLY A 23 31.58 41.56 17.19
CA GLY A 23 32.67 42.29 16.55
C GLY A 23 33.89 42.60 17.41
N ALA A 24 34.07 41.95 18.57
CA ALA A 24 35.17 42.26 19.51
C ALA A 24 36.58 42.26 18.87
N PHE A 25 36.82 41.37 17.90
CA PHE A 25 38.04 41.31 17.08
C PHE A 25 37.74 41.46 15.58
N TYR A 26 36.68 42.19 15.23
CA TYR A 26 36.33 42.47 13.84
C TYR A 26 37.46 43.20 13.12
N TYR A 27 37.85 42.72 11.93
CA TYR A 27 39.00 43.25 11.17
C TYR A 27 40.32 43.28 11.94
N ALA A 28 40.51 42.38 12.91
CA ALA A 28 41.80 42.16 13.56
C ALA A 28 42.80 41.45 12.61
N THR A 29 43.13 42.10 11.49
CA THR A 29 43.96 41.59 10.37
C THR A 29 45.41 41.25 10.74
N ARG A 30 45.82 41.50 11.99
CA ARG A 30 47.14 41.13 12.54
C ARG A 30 47.05 40.08 13.63
N LEU A 31 45.84 39.68 14.03
CA LEU A 31 45.60 38.64 15.04
C LEU A 31 45.77 37.28 14.37
N THR A 32 46.92 36.63 14.60
CA THR A 32 47.25 35.32 14.03
C THR A 32 47.02 34.16 15.01
N SER A 33 46.91 34.46 16.30
CA SER A 33 46.57 33.49 17.34
C SER A 33 45.84 34.17 18.49
N VAL A 34 44.94 33.43 19.14
CA VAL A 34 44.25 33.84 20.35
C VAL A 34 44.13 32.62 21.27
N THR A 35 44.24 32.86 22.58
CA THR A 35 43.97 31.84 23.61
C THR A 35 42.73 32.27 24.35
N LEU A 36 41.71 31.41 24.31
CA LEU A 36 40.42 31.61 24.94
C LEU A 36 40.43 31.03 26.37
N PRO A 37 39.96 31.76 27.39
CA PRO A 37 39.86 31.24 28.74
C PRO A 37 38.63 30.33 28.91
N GLU A 38 38.77 29.30 29.76
CA GLU A 38 37.60 28.62 30.36
C GLU A 38 36.72 29.60 31.15
N GLY A 39 35.41 29.37 31.12
CA GLY A 39 34.38 30.23 31.71
C GLY A 39 33.66 31.14 30.70
N LEU A 40 34.09 31.13 29.43
CA LEU A 40 33.33 31.75 28.33
C LEU A 40 32.07 30.94 28.07
N GLU A 41 30.92 31.62 28.03
CA GLU A 41 29.61 31.06 27.70
C GLU A 41 29.30 31.18 26.20
N TYR A 42 29.78 32.23 25.53
CA TYR A 42 29.50 32.48 24.12
C TYR A 42 30.61 33.21 23.35
N ILE A 43 30.62 33.04 22.03
CA ILE A 43 31.37 33.83 21.06
C ILE A 43 30.39 34.32 20.01
N ASP A 44 30.15 35.61 19.96
CA ASP A 44 29.05 36.19 19.19
C ASP A 44 29.40 36.40 17.70
N SER A 45 28.40 36.75 16.91
CA SER A 45 28.56 37.11 15.50
C SER A 45 29.60 38.22 15.30
N CYS A 46 30.33 38.18 14.18
CA CYS A 46 31.45 39.08 13.88
C CYS A 46 32.67 38.99 14.81
N ALA A 47 32.65 38.20 15.89
CA ALA A 47 33.68 38.24 16.94
C ALA A 47 35.11 38.15 16.38
N PHE A 48 35.37 37.28 15.40
CA PHE A 48 36.68 37.11 14.74
C PHE A 48 36.64 37.35 13.23
N GLN A 49 35.56 37.94 12.73
CA GLN A 49 35.36 38.13 11.30
C GLN A 49 36.46 39.04 10.72
N ASN A 50 37.01 38.65 9.56
CA ASN A 50 38.16 39.32 8.92
C ASN A 50 39.43 39.41 9.77
N SER A 51 39.61 38.50 10.73
CA SER A 51 40.90 38.27 11.39
C SER A 51 41.85 37.46 10.50
N SER A 52 43.11 37.31 10.93
CA SER A 52 44.08 36.41 10.28
C SER A 52 44.40 35.19 11.15
N LEU A 53 43.42 34.76 11.96
CA LEU A 53 43.51 33.55 12.76
C LEU A 53 43.58 32.34 11.83
N LYS A 54 44.59 31.50 12.05
CA LYS A 54 44.75 30.22 11.32
C LYS A 54 44.08 29.06 12.03
N SER A 55 44.13 29.07 13.35
CA SER A 55 43.45 28.08 14.17
C SER A 55 42.94 28.68 15.46
N ILE A 56 41.94 28.03 16.03
CA ILE A 56 41.36 28.37 17.33
C ILE A 56 40.81 27.12 18.00
N GLU A 57 41.02 27.03 19.31
CA GLU A 57 40.38 26.03 20.17
C GLU A 57 39.29 26.72 20.98
N ILE A 58 38.07 26.18 20.90
CA ILE A 58 36.89 26.67 21.62
C ILE A 58 36.83 25.98 22.99
N PRO A 59 36.86 26.74 24.10
CA PRO A 59 36.81 26.19 25.47
C PRO A 59 35.56 25.35 25.74
N ALA A 60 35.67 24.41 26.67
CA ALA A 60 34.59 23.47 26.95
C ALA A 60 33.32 24.17 27.47
N SER A 61 33.48 25.30 28.17
CA SER A 61 32.38 26.08 28.72
C SER A 61 31.50 26.80 27.68
N VAL A 62 31.97 26.96 26.43
CA VAL A 62 31.23 27.71 25.42
C VAL A 62 29.99 26.94 24.99
N THR A 63 28.83 27.57 25.14
CA THR A 63 27.52 27.00 24.80
C THR A 63 27.00 27.46 23.45
N ARG A 64 27.53 28.59 22.92
CA ARG A 64 27.06 29.21 21.67
C ARG A 64 28.19 29.85 20.86
N LEU A 65 28.18 29.55 19.56
CA LEU A 65 28.91 30.30 18.53
C LEU A 65 27.90 31.07 17.66
N GLY A 66 28.13 32.36 17.42
CA GLY A 66 27.24 33.23 16.64
C GLY A 66 26.07 33.78 17.44
N SER A 67 25.20 34.55 16.78
CA SER A 67 24.06 35.26 17.38
C SER A 67 23.14 34.38 18.23
N GLU A 68 22.63 34.95 19.33
CA GLU A 68 21.53 34.37 20.11
C GLU A 68 20.18 34.41 19.38
N ASP A 69 20.01 35.38 18.46
CA ASP A 69 18.82 35.51 17.64
C ASP A 69 18.90 34.59 16.42
N LYS A 70 18.26 33.42 16.56
CA LYS A 70 18.13 32.41 15.50
C LYS A 70 17.34 32.92 14.28
N THR A 71 16.54 33.98 14.44
CA THR A 71 15.64 34.51 13.41
C THR A 71 16.22 35.70 12.64
N SER A 72 17.33 36.27 13.11
CA SER A 72 17.92 37.48 12.53
C SER A 72 18.50 37.22 11.12
N PRO A 73 18.00 37.90 10.08
CA PRO A 73 18.51 37.76 8.72
C PRO A 73 19.89 38.40 8.51
N ILE A 74 20.29 39.27 9.45
CA ILE A 74 21.57 39.99 9.46
C ILE A 74 22.64 39.27 10.28
N ASN A 75 22.42 38.00 10.65
CA ASN A 75 23.46 37.19 11.27
C ASN A 75 24.71 37.18 10.39
N ASN A 76 25.84 37.48 11.02
CA ASN A 76 27.15 37.57 10.40
C ASN A 76 28.05 36.44 10.91
N PRO A 77 29.05 36.03 10.11
CA PRO A 77 29.96 34.97 10.49
C PRO A 77 30.74 35.26 11.77
N VAL A 78 31.15 34.20 12.47
CA VAL A 78 32.04 34.31 13.64
C VAL A 78 33.49 34.44 13.18
N PHE A 79 33.93 33.60 12.23
CA PHE A 79 35.35 33.48 11.85
C PHE A 79 35.71 34.14 10.51
N SER A 80 35.09 33.72 9.41
CA SER A 80 35.48 34.13 8.06
C SER A 80 34.50 35.11 7.42
N SER A 81 34.91 35.82 6.38
CA SER A 81 33.98 36.51 5.48
C SER A 81 34.55 36.57 4.07
N ALA A 82 33.77 37.07 3.10
CA ALA A 82 34.13 37.18 1.69
C ALA A 82 35.47 37.88 1.35
N ASN A 83 36.16 38.47 2.34
CA ASN A 83 37.42 39.18 2.14
C ASN A 83 38.64 38.51 2.80
N ARG A 84 38.46 37.51 3.67
CA ARG A 84 39.56 36.79 4.37
C ARG A 84 39.11 35.41 4.83
N HIS A 85 39.86 34.40 4.38
CA HIS A 85 39.55 32.99 4.54
C HIS A 85 40.68 32.25 5.29
N ASP A 86 41.40 32.96 6.17
CA ASP A 86 42.68 32.49 6.75
C ASP A 86 42.52 31.32 7.74
N ILE A 87 41.32 31.04 8.24
CA ILE A 87 41.07 29.98 9.23
C ILE A 87 41.15 28.60 8.56
N GLU A 88 42.04 27.75 9.07
CA GLU A 88 42.34 26.42 8.55
C GLU A 88 41.81 25.31 9.47
N SER A 89 41.66 25.59 10.79
CA SER A 89 41.25 24.61 11.80
C SER A 89 40.49 25.26 12.95
N VAL A 90 39.36 24.66 13.34
CA VAL A 90 38.61 25.01 14.54
C VAL A 90 38.38 23.73 15.33
N THR A 91 38.84 23.70 16.58
CA THR A 91 38.68 22.55 17.46
C THR A 91 37.87 22.91 18.70
N PHE A 92 37.27 21.92 19.33
CA PHE A 92 36.54 22.06 20.58
C PHE A 92 37.26 21.30 21.68
N ALA A 93 37.36 21.89 22.87
CA ALA A 93 37.93 21.21 24.02
C ALA A 93 37.08 19.98 24.42
N GLU A 94 37.71 19.00 25.08
CA GLU A 94 37.03 17.80 25.58
C GLU A 94 35.82 18.17 26.46
N ASN A 95 34.72 17.40 26.33
CA ASN A 95 33.46 17.66 27.03
C ASN A 95 32.84 19.03 26.72
N SER A 96 32.99 19.50 25.48
CA SER A 96 32.35 20.72 25.00
C SER A 96 30.87 20.79 25.36
N GLN A 97 30.46 21.93 25.90
CA GLN A 97 29.06 22.25 26.25
C GLN A 97 28.32 22.94 25.10
N LEU A 98 28.90 22.97 23.90
CA LEU A 98 28.33 23.67 22.76
C LEU A 98 26.95 23.11 22.43
N LYS A 99 25.96 24.01 22.38
CA LYS A 99 24.57 23.72 22.02
C LYS A 99 24.18 24.27 20.66
N THR A 100 24.78 25.39 20.29
CA THR A 100 24.33 26.20 19.16
C THR A 100 25.51 26.61 18.27
N ILE A 101 25.45 26.25 16.99
CA ILE A 101 26.22 26.88 15.92
C ILE A 101 25.27 27.83 15.20
N GLY A 102 25.51 29.13 15.33
CA GLY A 102 24.66 30.17 14.78
C GLY A 102 24.74 30.28 13.26
N SER A 103 23.76 30.98 12.67
CA SER A 103 23.71 31.17 11.22
C SER A 103 24.99 31.82 10.70
N LYS A 104 25.51 31.30 9.59
CA LYS A 104 26.75 31.74 8.93
C LYS A 104 28.02 31.64 9.77
N ALA A 105 28.04 30.96 10.92
CA ALA A 105 29.17 30.98 11.86
C ALA A 105 30.54 30.72 11.19
N PHE A 106 30.60 29.81 10.22
CA PHE A 106 31.78 29.46 9.43
C PHE A 106 31.65 29.83 7.95
N GLN A 107 30.73 30.73 7.58
CA GLN A 107 30.52 31.07 6.17
C GLN A 107 31.81 31.61 5.55
N TYR A 108 32.14 31.11 4.36
CA TYR A 108 33.37 31.39 3.62
C TYR A 108 34.65 30.99 4.35
N CYS A 109 34.64 30.03 5.28
CA CYS A 109 35.87 29.44 5.79
C CYS A 109 36.51 28.51 4.73
N GLU A 110 36.92 29.06 3.57
CA GLU A 110 37.35 28.31 2.38
C GLU A 110 38.54 27.38 2.64
N ASN A 111 39.38 27.67 3.63
CA ASN A 111 40.54 26.87 4.01
C ASN A 111 40.29 25.90 5.18
N LEU A 112 39.09 25.91 5.79
CA LEU A 112 38.73 24.98 6.86
C LEU A 112 38.56 23.57 6.26
N LYS A 113 39.37 22.62 6.71
CA LYS A 113 39.44 21.27 6.10
C LYS A 113 38.57 20.23 6.79
N GLU A 114 38.50 20.33 8.10
CA GLU A 114 37.81 19.38 8.99
C GLU A 114 37.13 20.17 10.11
N LEU A 115 36.01 19.65 10.60
CA LEU A 115 35.29 20.20 11.73
C LEU A 115 34.52 19.08 12.43
N ASP A 116 34.97 18.73 13.64
CA ASP A 116 34.26 17.78 14.50
C ASP A 116 33.21 18.54 15.32
N ILE A 117 31.92 18.38 14.98
CA ILE A 117 30.83 19.02 15.71
C ILE A 117 30.60 18.26 17.04
N PRO A 118 30.61 18.92 18.21
CA PRO A 118 30.36 18.25 19.48
C PRO A 118 28.97 17.60 19.57
N ASP A 119 28.87 16.42 20.17
CA ASP A 119 27.61 15.66 20.38
C ASP A 119 26.48 16.45 21.06
N GLY A 120 26.86 17.46 21.86
CA GLY A 120 25.93 18.31 22.60
C GLY A 120 25.17 19.32 21.75
N VAL A 121 25.53 19.52 20.47
CA VAL A 121 24.93 20.51 19.58
C VAL A 121 23.53 20.07 19.19
N THR A 122 22.56 20.96 19.37
CA THR A 122 21.15 20.71 19.03
C THR A 122 20.65 21.58 17.88
N TYR A 123 21.38 22.65 17.56
CA TYR A 123 21.01 23.61 16.52
C TYR A 123 22.22 24.02 15.69
N ILE A 124 22.04 23.97 14.36
CA ILE A 124 22.97 24.52 13.38
C ILE A 124 22.19 25.48 12.49
N GLY A 125 22.58 26.75 12.49
CA GLY A 125 21.86 27.81 11.80
C GLY A 125 22.10 27.85 10.31
N SER A 126 21.18 28.52 9.62
CA SER A 126 21.23 28.86 8.19
C SER A 126 22.64 29.22 7.68
N MET A 127 23.08 28.56 6.60
CA MET A 127 24.37 28.73 5.93
C MET A 127 25.59 28.65 6.85
N ALA A 128 25.52 27.93 7.98
CA ALA A 128 26.63 27.82 8.93
C ALA A 128 27.96 27.44 8.24
N PHE A 129 27.89 26.61 7.19
CA PHE A 129 29.04 26.11 6.43
C PHE A 129 29.08 26.57 4.96
N GLY A 130 28.25 27.54 4.56
CA GLY A 130 28.20 27.99 3.17
C GLY A 130 29.55 28.56 2.70
N GLY A 131 30.05 28.12 1.54
CA GLY A 131 31.38 28.51 1.01
C GLY A 131 32.58 27.96 1.80
N CYS A 132 32.42 26.87 2.56
CA CYS A 132 33.55 26.13 3.14
C CYS A 132 34.13 25.13 2.12
N ASP A 133 34.80 25.64 1.08
CA ASP A 133 35.18 24.85 -0.10
C ASP A 133 36.17 23.72 0.21
N SER A 134 37.03 23.88 1.21
CA SER A 134 37.96 22.83 1.66
C SER A 134 37.36 21.85 2.67
N LEU A 135 36.17 22.13 3.23
CA LEU A 135 35.49 21.23 4.15
C LEU A 135 34.83 20.16 3.29
N THR A 136 35.48 18.99 3.21
CA THR A 136 35.10 17.93 2.27
C THR A 136 34.16 16.90 2.85
N GLU A 137 34.17 16.72 4.17
CA GLU A 137 33.32 15.81 4.92
C GLU A 137 32.83 16.52 6.18
N LEU A 138 31.59 16.21 6.59
CA LEU A 138 31.00 16.71 7.82
C LEU A 138 29.98 15.71 8.33
N GLU A 139 30.20 15.21 9.55
CA GLU A 139 29.22 14.39 10.26
C GLU A 139 28.35 15.29 11.14
N ILE A 140 27.03 15.18 10.97
CA ILE A 140 26.04 15.85 11.81
C ILE A 140 25.72 14.94 13.02
N PRO A 141 25.95 15.38 14.27
CA PRO A 141 25.69 14.56 15.45
C PRO A 141 24.20 14.27 15.65
N ALA A 142 23.89 13.16 16.31
CA ALA A 142 22.52 12.69 16.54
C ALA A 142 21.65 13.66 17.37
N GLY A 143 22.28 14.54 18.16
CA GLY A 143 21.60 15.55 18.96
C GLY A 143 21.04 16.73 18.15
N VAL A 144 21.42 16.88 16.88
CA VAL A 144 20.98 17.99 16.02
C VAL A 144 19.56 17.76 15.57
N THR A 145 18.63 18.56 16.10
CA THR A 145 17.19 18.49 15.77
C THR A 145 16.73 19.63 14.86
N ASP A 146 17.60 20.59 14.57
CA ASP A 146 17.27 21.76 13.74
C ASP A 146 18.52 22.22 12.96
N LEU A 147 18.43 22.08 11.63
CA LEU A 147 19.43 22.51 10.65
C LEU A 147 19.13 23.90 10.06
N GLY A 148 18.33 24.71 10.73
CA GLY A 148 18.10 26.11 10.36
C GLY A 148 17.22 26.31 9.13
N PHE A 149 16.45 25.28 8.73
CA PHE A 149 15.47 25.36 7.64
C PHE A 149 14.18 26.11 8.05
N ASP A 150 13.79 26.04 9.33
CA ASP A 150 12.52 26.58 9.84
C ASP A 150 12.52 28.10 10.04
N ASN A 151 13.70 28.72 10.16
CA ASN A 151 13.84 30.17 10.39
C ASN A 151 13.82 31.00 9.08
N ILE A 152 13.18 30.50 8.01
CA ILE A 152 13.02 31.24 6.75
C ILE A 152 11.72 32.08 6.80
N PRO A 153 11.78 33.40 7.11
CA PRO A 153 10.58 34.22 7.25
C PRO A 153 9.69 34.18 6.00
N THR A 154 8.37 34.18 6.22
CA THR A 154 7.31 34.16 5.19
C THR A 154 7.15 35.46 4.41
N VAL A 155 7.87 36.52 4.76
CA VAL A 155 7.68 37.86 4.19
C VAL A 155 8.97 38.44 3.62
N GLY A 156 8.95 38.79 2.34
CA GLY A 156 9.94 39.70 1.76
C GLY A 156 10.40 39.33 0.36
N ILE A 157 9.77 39.98 -0.61
CA ILE A 157 10.17 40.02 -2.01
C ILE A 157 11.66 40.42 -2.10
N PHE A 158 12.44 39.66 -2.88
CA PHE A 158 13.87 39.87 -3.19
C PHE A 158 14.86 39.66 -2.03
N SER A 159 15.34 38.42 -1.83
CA SER A 159 16.71 38.20 -1.36
C SER A 159 17.10 36.73 -1.47
N SER A 160 18.07 36.44 -2.33
CA SER A 160 18.85 35.21 -2.45
C SER A 160 19.66 34.87 -1.17
N ARG A 161 19.05 34.85 0.02
CA ARG A 161 19.77 34.75 1.32
C ARG A 161 19.10 33.88 2.39
N TYR A 162 18.16 33.01 2.04
CA TYR A 162 17.48 32.17 3.03
C TYR A 162 17.60 30.71 2.65
N TYR A 163 18.35 29.99 3.47
CA TYR A 163 19.08 28.79 3.13
C TYR A 163 19.31 28.01 4.43
N GLY A 164 19.10 26.69 4.50
CA GLY A 164 19.43 25.88 5.68
C GLY A 164 20.93 25.85 5.99
N ALA A 165 21.34 25.17 7.07
CA ALA A 165 22.73 25.10 7.51
C ALA A 165 23.70 24.57 6.44
N LEU A 166 23.19 23.62 5.65
CA LEU A 166 23.91 22.92 4.61
C LEU A 166 23.84 23.64 3.26
N ASP A 167 23.01 24.68 3.15
CA ASP A 167 22.82 25.34 1.88
C ASP A 167 24.03 26.20 1.46
N ASP A 168 24.37 26.07 0.17
CA ASP A 168 25.51 26.72 -0.50
C ASP A 168 26.86 26.21 0.03
N TRP A 169 26.84 25.01 0.62
CA TRP A 169 28.04 24.23 0.86
C TRP A 169 28.36 23.40 -0.38
N ASP A 170 29.45 23.72 -1.07
CA ASP A 170 29.79 23.09 -2.36
C ASP A 170 30.04 21.57 -2.26
N ASN A 171 30.32 21.06 -1.05
CA ASN A 171 30.56 19.62 -0.78
C ASN A 171 29.35 18.92 -0.11
N LEU A 172 28.16 19.48 -0.25
CA LEU A 172 26.87 18.98 0.27
C LEU A 172 26.64 17.47 0.16
N LYS A 173 27.12 16.86 -0.93
CA LYS A 173 26.94 15.41 -1.19
C LYS A 173 27.60 14.52 -0.14
N ASN A 174 28.60 15.05 0.56
CA ASN A 174 29.43 14.32 1.53
C ASN A 174 28.96 14.47 2.99
N VAL A 175 27.82 15.13 3.24
CA VAL A 175 27.20 15.15 4.58
C VAL A 175 26.85 13.72 5.00
N THR A 176 27.23 13.36 6.23
CA THR A 176 26.76 12.16 6.93
C THR A 176 26.04 12.53 8.23
N PHE A 177 25.27 11.58 8.76
CA PHE A 177 24.49 11.76 9.98
C PHE A 177 24.82 10.62 10.95
N ALA A 178 25.08 10.95 12.21
CA ALA A 178 25.39 9.95 13.23
C ALA A 178 24.18 9.05 13.53
N GLU A 179 24.46 7.83 14.03
CA GLU A 179 23.42 6.87 14.40
C GLU A 179 22.43 7.49 15.42
N GLY A 180 21.13 7.37 15.14
CA GLY A 180 20.06 7.95 15.97
C GLY A 180 19.72 9.40 15.65
N SER A 181 20.36 10.01 14.64
CA SER A 181 19.94 11.29 14.07
C SER A 181 18.48 11.23 13.58
N PRO A 182 17.67 12.28 13.80
CA PRO A 182 16.34 12.39 13.20
C PRO A 182 16.40 12.71 11.70
N TYR A 183 17.59 13.09 11.21
CA TYR A 183 17.85 13.35 9.79
C TYR A 183 18.51 12.15 9.12
N GLU A 184 18.04 11.84 7.91
CA GLU A 184 18.60 10.81 7.05
C GLU A 184 18.66 11.33 5.60
N LYS A 185 19.72 10.98 4.87
CA LYS A 185 19.87 11.27 3.44
C LYS A 185 19.74 9.99 2.64
N ASP A 186 18.89 9.98 1.61
CA ASP A 186 18.77 8.84 0.70
C ASP A 186 19.84 8.83 -0.42
N GLU A 187 19.79 7.81 -1.27
CA GLU A 187 20.70 7.64 -2.42
C GLU A 187 20.58 8.74 -3.49
N ASN A 188 19.46 9.46 -3.52
CA ASN A 188 19.21 10.60 -4.40
C ASN A 188 19.57 11.94 -3.75
N TYR A 189 20.29 11.90 -2.61
CA TYR A 189 20.68 13.06 -1.81
C TYR A 189 19.49 13.86 -1.27
N VAL A 190 18.33 13.21 -1.12
CA VAL A 190 17.17 13.82 -0.49
C VAL A 190 17.31 13.68 1.03
N LEU A 191 17.23 14.82 1.72
CA LEU A 191 17.28 14.88 3.17
C LEU A 191 15.87 14.78 3.75
N TYR A 192 15.66 13.78 4.59
CA TYR A 192 14.43 13.57 5.35
C TYR A 192 14.62 13.89 6.83
N TYR A 193 13.53 14.23 7.49
CA TYR A 193 13.42 14.40 8.93
C TYR A 193 12.29 13.52 9.48
N ASN A 194 12.56 12.79 10.57
CA ASN A 194 11.61 11.85 11.23
C ASN A 194 10.93 10.85 10.28
N ASP A 195 11.64 10.51 9.23
CA ASP A 195 11.25 9.62 8.16
C ASP A 195 10.07 10.02 7.24
N ASP A 196 9.31 11.05 7.57
CA ASP A 196 8.08 11.43 6.86
C ASP A 196 8.14 12.80 6.18
N THR A 197 9.17 13.60 6.47
CA THR A 197 9.27 14.97 5.98
C THR A 197 10.47 15.12 5.07
N LEU A 198 10.25 15.41 3.78
CA LEU A 198 11.30 15.79 2.86
C LEU A 198 11.68 17.25 3.12
N VAL A 199 12.88 17.47 3.65
CA VAL A 199 13.37 18.81 4.05
C VAL A 199 13.98 19.54 2.88
N THR A 200 14.93 18.92 2.19
CA THR A 200 15.59 19.51 1.02
C THR A 200 16.30 18.44 0.18
N VAL A 201 16.61 18.77 -1.06
CA VAL A 201 17.53 17.97 -1.88
C VAL A 201 18.92 18.61 -1.85
N LEU A 202 19.91 17.85 -1.39
CA LEU A 202 21.28 18.30 -1.20
C LEU A 202 22.08 18.32 -2.53
N ASP A 203 21.63 17.60 -3.55
CA ASP A 203 22.24 17.61 -4.89
C ASP A 203 21.46 18.54 -5.83
N ASP A 204 22.02 19.69 -6.16
CA ASP A 204 21.41 20.67 -7.07
C ASP A 204 21.50 20.26 -8.56
N THR A 205 22.24 19.19 -8.88
CA THR A 205 22.46 18.71 -10.25
C THR A 205 21.42 17.71 -10.72
N ILE A 206 20.54 17.22 -9.83
CA ILE A 206 19.56 16.19 -10.17
C ILE A 206 18.59 16.66 -11.27
N SER A 207 18.24 15.72 -12.15
CA SER A 207 17.26 15.96 -13.23
C SER A 207 15.94 15.24 -13.05
N SER A 208 15.90 14.24 -12.18
CA SER A 208 14.70 13.50 -11.80
C SER A 208 14.83 13.06 -10.34
N VAL A 209 13.70 12.97 -9.65
CA VAL A 209 13.62 12.48 -8.27
C VAL A 209 12.36 11.67 -8.06
N THR A 210 12.50 10.53 -7.39
CA THR A 210 11.37 9.77 -6.84
C THR A 210 11.41 9.95 -5.33
N VAL A 211 10.41 10.65 -4.79
CA VAL A 211 10.29 10.85 -3.34
C VAL A 211 9.83 9.54 -2.71
N ARG A 212 10.49 9.12 -1.63
CA ARG A 212 10.29 7.80 -1.05
C ARG A 212 8.87 7.61 -0.48
N ASP A 213 8.38 6.38 -0.57
CA ASP A 213 7.14 5.97 0.06
C ASP A 213 7.17 6.23 1.58
N GLY A 214 6.03 6.63 2.15
CA GLY A 214 5.91 7.02 3.55
C GLY A 214 6.09 8.51 3.81
N THR A 215 6.64 9.28 2.86
CA THR A 215 6.72 10.75 2.97
C THR A 215 5.31 11.36 3.03
N LYS A 216 5.09 12.19 4.04
CA LYS A 216 3.83 12.91 4.33
C LYS A 216 3.90 14.39 3.99
N GLU A 217 5.07 14.99 4.13
CA GLU A 217 5.25 16.42 3.93
C GLU A 217 6.47 16.71 3.05
N ILE A 218 6.31 17.66 2.12
CA ILE A 218 7.44 18.33 1.47
C ILE A 218 7.58 19.70 2.09
N ALA A 219 8.72 19.97 2.72
CA ALA A 219 8.99 21.23 3.37
C ALA A 219 9.03 22.41 2.38
N ALA A 220 8.91 23.62 2.91
CA ALA A 220 9.07 24.83 2.13
C ALA A 220 10.45 24.87 1.45
N ARG A 221 10.49 25.26 0.16
CA ARG A 221 11.73 25.38 -0.64
C ARG A 221 12.56 24.09 -0.81
N ALA A 222 11.97 22.91 -0.56
CA ALA A 222 12.73 21.67 -0.57
C ALA A 222 13.53 21.39 -1.86
N PHE A 223 13.02 21.80 -3.03
CA PHE A 223 13.65 21.65 -4.34
C PHE A 223 14.15 22.97 -4.94
N PHE A 224 14.25 24.04 -4.14
CA PHE A 224 14.54 25.40 -4.61
C PHE A 224 15.86 25.54 -5.41
N LYS A 225 16.79 24.61 -5.19
CA LYS A 225 18.12 24.57 -5.81
C LYS A 225 18.23 23.67 -7.03
N CYS A 226 17.27 22.78 -7.25
CA CYS A 226 17.35 21.75 -8.26
C CYS A 226 17.11 22.33 -9.66
N SER A 227 18.10 23.06 -10.18
CA SER A 227 17.99 23.83 -11.42
C SER A 227 17.86 22.97 -12.67
N ASN A 228 18.20 21.69 -12.57
CA ASN A 228 18.14 20.71 -13.66
C ASN A 228 16.92 19.79 -13.57
N LEU A 229 16.05 19.98 -12.57
CA LEU A 229 14.93 19.09 -12.27
C LEU A 229 13.82 19.19 -13.34
N LYS A 230 13.65 18.08 -14.06
CA LYS A 230 12.65 17.93 -15.12
C LYS A 230 11.45 17.09 -14.66
N THR A 231 11.67 16.15 -13.76
CA THR A 231 10.66 15.15 -13.41
C THR A 231 10.65 14.90 -11.91
N VAL A 232 9.44 14.88 -11.34
CA VAL A 232 9.24 14.61 -9.91
C VAL A 232 8.14 13.57 -9.76
N TYR A 233 8.45 12.48 -9.07
CA TYR A 233 7.48 11.46 -8.68
C TYR A 233 7.21 11.54 -7.18
N LEU A 234 5.99 11.95 -6.82
CA LEU A 234 5.51 12.08 -5.44
C LEU A 234 4.75 10.81 -5.01
N PRO A 235 4.89 10.35 -3.75
CA PRO A 235 4.31 9.09 -3.28
C PRO A 235 2.81 9.24 -2.96
N ASP A 236 2.05 8.17 -3.15
CA ASP A 236 0.58 8.12 -2.98
C ASP A 236 0.07 8.54 -1.58
N GLY A 237 0.96 8.57 -0.57
CA GLY A 237 0.64 8.93 0.81
C GLY A 237 0.94 10.37 1.21
N LEU A 238 1.43 11.21 0.30
CA LEU A 238 1.82 12.60 0.56
C LEU A 238 0.62 13.50 0.87
N GLU A 239 0.69 14.31 1.91
CA GLU A 239 -0.45 15.10 2.42
C GLU A 239 -0.28 16.60 2.13
N THR A 240 0.93 17.13 2.29
CA THR A 240 1.20 18.58 2.18
C THR A 240 2.43 18.88 1.35
N ILE A 241 2.38 20.00 0.63
CA ILE A 241 3.51 20.56 -0.10
C ILE A 241 3.72 22.00 0.34
N GLY A 242 4.92 22.31 0.84
CA GLY A 242 5.26 23.61 1.40
C GLY A 242 5.36 24.74 0.37
N LYS A 243 5.36 25.98 0.88
CA LYS A 243 5.57 27.20 0.07
C LYS A 243 6.89 27.13 -0.70
N ASP A 244 6.87 27.63 -1.92
CA ASP A 244 8.02 27.74 -2.81
C ASP A 244 8.76 26.40 -3.05
N ALA A 245 8.12 25.25 -2.79
CA ALA A 245 8.79 23.94 -2.76
C ALA A 245 9.60 23.64 -4.02
N PHE A 246 9.09 24.01 -5.20
CA PHE A 246 9.73 23.84 -6.49
C PHE A 246 10.01 25.19 -7.17
N THR A 247 9.94 26.30 -6.43
CA THR A 247 10.27 27.61 -6.99
C THR A 247 11.72 27.63 -7.43
N TYR A 248 11.98 28.16 -8.63
CA TYR A 248 13.34 28.40 -9.06
C TYR A 248 13.89 29.73 -8.53
N ALA A 249 15.06 29.71 -7.91
CA ALA A 249 15.76 30.90 -7.47
C ALA A 249 16.28 31.73 -8.67
N PRO A 250 15.86 32.99 -8.85
CA PRO A 250 16.28 33.82 -9.99
C PRO A 250 17.76 34.25 -9.99
N SER A 251 18.60 33.74 -9.07
CA SER A 251 19.97 34.22 -8.87
C SER A 251 20.96 33.79 -9.96
N LYS A 252 20.68 32.72 -10.71
CA LYS A 252 21.43 32.35 -11.91
C LYS A 252 20.66 32.82 -13.14
N ASN A 253 21.02 34.00 -13.64
CA ASN A 253 20.55 34.58 -14.89
C ASN A 253 20.79 33.61 -16.05
N THR A 254 19.81 32.78 -16.43
CA THR A 254 19.93 31.90 -17.59
C THR A 254 18.60 31.73 -18.31
N ALA A 255 18.68 31.64 -19.63
CA ALA A 255 17.58 31.23 -20.50
C ALA A 255 17.14 29.77 -20.27
N ASP A 256 17.71 29.09 -19.26
CA ASP A 256 17.54 27.68 -18.89
C ASP A 256 16.73 27.48 -17.59
N ALA A 257 16.29 28.56 -16.94
CA ALA A 257 15.23 28.47 -15.93
C ALA A 257 13.91 28.12 -16.63
N ASN A 258 13.02 27.35 -16.01
CA ASN A 258 11.75 26.82 -16.58
C ASN A 258 11.91 25.51 -17.38
N ILE A 259 12.19 24.40 -16.69
CA ILE A 259 12.46 23.11 -17.35
C ILE A 259 11.67 21.93 -16.77
N LEU A 260 10.81 22.15 -15.78
CA LEU A 260 10.02 21.06 -15.21
C LEU A 260 9.05 20.55 -16.27
N GLU A 261 9.25 19.32 -16.72
CA GLU A 261 8.46 18.65 -17.74
C GLU A 261 7.24 17.96 -17.13
N TYR A 262 7.41 17.38 -15.93
CA TYR A 262 6.39 16.53 -15.33
C TYR A 262 6.43 16.56 -13.79
N ILE A 263 5.24 16.66 -13.18
CA ILE A 263 5.03 16.41 -11.75
C ILE A 263 3.66 15.77 -11.51
N ASN A 264 3.60 14.76 -10.64
CA ASN A 264 2.34 14.23 -10.14
C ASN A 264 2.02 14.76 -8.75
N ILE A 265 0.75 15.08 -8.55
CA ILE A 265 0.16 15.46 -7.28
C ILE A 265 -0.83 14.35 -6.90
N PRO A 266 -0.48 13.51 -5.91
CA PRO A 266 -1.30 12.36 -5.53
C PRO A 266 -2.61 12.80 -4.88
N ALA A 267 -3.61 11.93 -4.94
CA ALA A 267 -4.96 12.21 -4.46
C ALA A 267 -5.03 12.51 -2.94
N SER A 268 -4.00 12.10 -2.20
CA SER A 268 -3.83 12.36 -0.78
C SER A 268 -3.42 13.80 -0.44
N VAL A 269 -2.89 14.57 -1.41
CA VAL A 269 -2.46 15.94 -1.15
C VAL A 269 -3.68 16.82 -0.94
N THR A 270 -3.77 17.43 0.24
CA THR A 270 -4.89 18.33 0.58
C THR A 270 -4.50 19.80 0.52
N SER A 271 -3.20 20.12 0.59
CA SER A 271 -2.71 21.51 0.61
C SER A 271 -1.39 21.68 -0.12
N ILE A 272 -1.32 22.74 -0.91
CA ILE A 272 -0.14 23.20 -1.66
C ILE A 272 0.15 24.66 -1.26
N GLY A 273 1.36 24.93 -0.84
CA GLY A 273 1.78 26.26 -0.41
C GLY A 273 1.92 27.29 -1.54
N GLU A 274 2.05 28.55 -1.15
CA GLU A 274 2.25 29.68 -2.08
C GLU A 274 3.47 29.47 -2.98
N ASN A 275 3.41 29.96 -4.22
CA ASN A 275 4.49 29.89 -5.22
C ASN A 275 5.03 28.47 -5.51
N PHE A 276 4.32 27.40 -5.15
CA PHE A 276 4.71 26.00 -5.36
C PHE A 276 5.60 25.73 -6.58
N LEU A 277 5.15 26.08 -7.80
CA LEU A 277 5.86 25.88 -9.08
C LEU A 277 6.32 27.20 -9.72
N LYS A 278 6.49 28.26 -8.94
CA LYS A 278 6.84 29.58 -9.47
C LYS A 278 8.17 29.56 -10.22
N GLY A 279 8.12 29.86 -11.52
CA GLY A 279 9.32 29.84 -12.37
C GLY A 279 9.90 28.45 -12.66
N ALA A 280 9.15 27.37 -12.38
CA ALA A 280 9.60 26.00 -12.61
C ALA A 280 9.13 25.45 -13.98
N LEU A 281 7.91 25.81 -14.37
CA LEU A 281 7.21 25.30 -15.56
C LEU A 281 7.80 25.87 -16.85
N LYS A 282 7.91 25.03 -17.88
CA LYS A 282 8.44 25.39 -19.20
C LYS A 282 7.67 26.53 -19.85
N ASN A 283 8.42 27.46 -20.45
CA ASN A 283 7.86 28.61 -21.15
C ASN A 283 7.05 28.26 -22.42
N ASP A 284 7.26 27.06 -22.98
CA ASP A 284 6.59 26.60 -24.21
C ASP A 284 5.22 25.93 -23.96
N GLY A 285 4.76 25.88 -22.71
CA GLY A 285 3.48 25.30 -22.33
C GLY A 285 3.46 23.77 -22.24
N SER A 286 4.58 23.10 -22.50
CA SER A 286 4.62 21.63 -22.58
C SER A 286 4.77 20.91 -21.24
N SER A 287 4.82 21.64 -20.13
CA SER A 287 4.81 21.03 -18.80
C SER A 287 3.49 20.31 -18.53
N ILE A 288 3.57 19.12 -17.94
CA ILE A 288 2.41 18.32 -17.56
C ILE A 288 2.32 18.26 -16.03
N ILE A 289 1.17 18.66 -15.51
CA ILE A 289 0.82 18.51 -14.10
C ILE A 289 -0.27 17.45 -14.03
N VAL A 290 -0.03 16.38 -13.28
CA VAL A 290 -1.04 15.35 -13.02
C VAL A 290 -1.62 15.58 -11.64
N MET A 291 -2.92 15.80 -11.54
CA MET A 291 -3.65 15.82 -10.27
C MET A 291 -4.54 14.58 -10.19
N GLN A 292 -4.31 13.71 -9.21
CA GLN A 292 -5.00 12.42 -9.14
C GLN A 292 -6.28 12.45 -8.29
N GLY A 293 -6.51 13.52 -7.52
CA GLY A 293 -7.63 13.62 -6.58
C GLY A 293 -8.97 13.97 -7.23
N ASP A 294 -10.05 13.44 -6.68
CA ASP A 294 -11.43 13.79 -7.08
C ASP A 294 -11.82 15.22 -6.65
N THR A 295 -10.96 15.88 -5.88
CA THR A 295 -11.09 17.27 -5.44
C THR A 295 -9.71 17.91 -5.54
N PRO A 296 -9.57 19.11 -6.13
CA PRO A 296 -8.29 19.80 -6.15
C PRO A 296 -7.85 20.15 -4.71
N PRO A 297 -6.55 20.11 -4.40
CA PRO A 297 -6.05 20.57 -3.11
C PRO A 297 -6.32 22.06 -2.91
N GLU A 298 -6.23 22.52 -1.66
CA GLU A 298 -6.13 23.96 -1.39
C GLU A 298 -4.82 24.49 -1.97
N ILE A 299 -4.90 25.44 -2.90
CA ILE A 299 -3.75 25.96 -3.63
C ILE A 299 -3.41 27.37 -3.16
N GLY A 300 -2.20 27.52 -2.65
CA GLY A 300 -1.63 28.79 -2.24
C GLY A 300 -1.49 29.77 -3.39
N SER A 301 -1.49 31.06 -3.06
CA SER A 301 -1.38 32.13 -4.05
C SER A 301 -0.09 31.99 -4.90
N GLY A 302 -0.20 32.25 -6.20
CA GLY A 302 0.94 32.21 -7.12
C GLY A 302 1.51 30.81 -7.40
N ALA A 303 0.82 29.73 -7.05
CA ALA A 303 1.35 28.37 -7.23
C ALA A 303 1.81 28.04 -8.66
N PHE A 304 1.18 28.60 -9.69
CA PHE A 304 1.47 28.33 -11.12
C PHE A 304 1.91 29.55 -11.93
N VAL A 305 2.43 30.60 -11.28
CA VAL A 305 2.84 31.84 -11.98
C VAL A 305 4.32 31.82 -12.38
N SER A 306 4.66 32.57 -13.41
CA SER A 306 6.03 32.82 -13.85
C SER A 306 6.81 33.74 -12.92
N GLY A 307 8.13 33.73 -13.11
CA GLY A 307 9.02 34.70 -12.46
C GLY A 307 8.62 36.17 -12.75
N SER A 308 7.88 36.44 -13.83
CA SER A 308 7.31 37.75 -14.19
C SER A 308 5.86 37.95 -13.71
N ASN A 309 5.33 37.08 -12.84
CA ASN A 309 3.95 37.06 -12.37
C ASN A 309 2.90 36.92 -13.49
N THR A 310 3.23 36.21 -14.57
CA THR A 310 2.30 35.83 -15.64
C THR A 310 1.88 34.38 -15.42
N GLU A 311 0.61 34.01 -15.59
CA GLU A 311 0.24 32.59 -15.52
C GLU A 311 0.93 31.79 -16.64
N TYR A 312 1.51 30.64 -16.29
CA TYR A 312 2.06 29.73 -17.29
C TYR A 312 0.95 28.99 -18.03
N GLU A 313 1.22 28.65 -19.28
CA GLU A 313 0.50 27.58 -19.96
C GLU A 313 1.10 26.24 -19.50
N PHE A 314 0.24 25.26 -19.24
CA PHE A 314 0.62 23.88 -18.91
C PHE A 314 -0.57 22.98 -19.25
N THR A 315 -0.32 21.69 -19.38
CA THR A 315 -1.37 20.68 -19.50
C THR A 315 -1.69 20.11 -18.14
N LEU A 316 -2.96 20.18 -17.72
CA LEU A 316 -3.44 19.54 -16.51
C LEU A 316 -4.09 18.20 -16.84
N ILE A 317 -3.64 17.12 -16.22
CA ILE A 317 -4.31 15.81 -16.26
C ILE A 317 -5.09 15.62 -14.96
N TYR A 318 -6.39 15.33 -15.02
CA TYR A 318 -7.27 15.27 -13.84
C TYR A 318 -8.44 14.25 -14.00
N PRO A 319 -9.12 13.80 -12.94
CA PRO A 319 -10.24 12.86 -13.05
C PRO A 319 -11.45 13.49 -13.72
N ALA A 320 -12.07 12.81 -14.68
CA ALA A 320 -13.22 13.33 -15.43
C ALA A 320 -14.42 13.63 -14.53
N GLU A 321 -14.65 12.78 -13.53
CA GLU A 321 -15.68 12.99 -12.50
C GLU A 321 -15.45 14.26 -11.66
N ALA A 322 -14.22 14.79 -11.60
CA ALA A 322 -13.86 15.95 -10.82
C ALA A 322 -13.93 17.28 -11.60
N LYS A 323 -14.32 17.26 -12.88
CA LYS A 323 -14.28 18.45 -13.76
C LYS A 323 -14.87 19.70 -13.11
N THR A 324 -16.07 19.62 -12.56
CA THR A 324 -16.72 20.77 -11.91
C THR A 324 -15.86 21.35 -10.78
N ALA A 325 -15.26 20.51 -9.93
CA ALA A 325 -14.43 20.98 -8.82
C ALA A 325 -13.14 21.68 -9.32
N TYR A 326 -12.55 21.18 -10.40
CA TYR A 326 -11.35 21.79 -11.00
C TYR A 326 -11.66 23.09 -11.76
N VAL A 327 -12.85 23.20 -12.38
CA VAL A 327 -13.35 24.46 -12.96
C VAL A 327 -13.62 25.49 -11.87
N ASP A 328 -14.29 25.10 -10.79
CA ASP A 328 -14.59 25.97 -9.64
C ASP A 328 -13.31 26.49 -8.96
N ALA A 329 -12.25 25.67 -8.96
CA ALA A 329 -10.92 26.06 -8.49
C ALA A 329 -10.13 26.92 -9.49
N GLY A 330 -10.65 27.15 -10.70
CA GLY A 330 -10.01 27.94 -11.75
C GLY A 330 -8.80 27.27 -12.40
N LEU A 331 -8.63 25.96 -12.25
CA LEU A 331 -7.49 25.21 -12.80
C LEU A 331 -7.70 24.80 -14.26
N VAL A 332 -8.95 24.64 -14.68
CA VAL A 332 -9.35 24.33 -16.05
C VAL A 332 -10.58 25.15 -16.45
N SER A 333 -10.81 25.33 -17.75
CA SER A 333 -12.03 25.94 -18.28
C SER A 333 -13.13 24.90 -18.51
N GLU A 334 -14.37 25.35 -18.68
CA GLU A 334 -15.50 24.48 -19.06
C GLU A 334 -15.27 23.75 -20.39
N ASP A 335 -14.48 24.32 -21.28
CA ASP A 335 -14.14 23.76 -22.59
C ASP A 335 -12.88 22.87 -22.56
N ASP A 336 -12.25 22.69 -21.38
CA ASP A 336 -11.03 21.90 -21.19
C ASP A 336 -9.83 22.36 -22.04
N ASP A 337 -9.73 23.65 -22.38
CA ASP A 337 -8.71 24.16 -23.32
C ASP A 337 -7.26 23.84 -22.89
N LYS A 338 -7.03 23.57 -21.60
CA LYS A 338 -5.75 23.21 -20.99
C LYS A 338 -5.79 21.88 -20.22
N GLY A 339 -6.90 21.16 -20.26
CA GLY A 339 -7.18 20.00 -19.43
C GLY A 339 -7.32 18.71 -20.22
N ILE A 340 -6.74 17.62 -19.75
CA ILE A 340 -6.96 16.26 -20.25
C ILE A 340 -7.57 15.44 -19.13
N SER A 341 -8.86 15.14 -19.23
CA SER A 341 -9.53 14.30 -18.25
C SER A 341 -9.23 12.82 -18.46
N PHE A 342 -9.19 12.05 -17.38
CA PHE A 342 -9.15 10.60 -17.41
C PHE A 342 -10.30 9.99 -16.62
N SER A 343 -10.76 8.82 -17.02
CA SER A 343 -11.82 8.09 -16.30
C SER A 343 -11.57 6.60 -16.39
N LEU A 344 -11.92 5.87 -15.33
CA LEU A 344 -11.86 4.42 -15.31
C LEU A 344 -13.07 3.87 -14.57
N SER A 345 -13.87 3.05 -15.26
CA SER A 345 -14.95 2.29 -14.65
C SER A 345 -14.78 0.79 -14.90
N LEU A 346 -15.29 0.01 -13.96
CA LEU A 346 -15.17 -1.44 -13.92
C LEU A 346 -16.51 -2.02 -13.48
N GLU A 347 -17.18 -2.78 -14.35
CA GLU A 347 -18.49 -3.36 -14.04
C GLU A 347 -18.57 -4.86 -14.43
N PRO A 348 -18.94 -5.76 -13.50
CA PRO A 348 -19.34 -5.49 -12.12
C PRO A 348 -18.13 -5.28 -11.18
N THR A 349 -18.34 -4.57 -10.08
CA THR A 349 -17.35 -4.38 -9.00
C THR A 349 -17.26 -5.57 -8.04
N THR A 350 -18.18 -6.52 -8.14
CA THR A 350 -18.14 -7.80 -7.41
C THR A 350 -18.53 -8.95 -8.32
N LEU A 351 -17.89 -10.11 -8.12
CA LEU A 351 -18.18 -11.32 -8.85
C LEU A 351 -18.21 -12.52 -7.91
N ASP A 352 -19.26 -13.34 -8.05
CA ASP A 352 -19.29 -14.70 -7.52
C ASP A 352 -19.11 -15.66 -8.69
N LEU A 353 -18.10 -16.53 -8.59
CA LEU A 353 -17.80 -17.56 -9.58
C LEU A 353 -17.72 -18.93 -8.92
N LEU A 354 -17.94 -19.96 -9.71
CA LEU A 354 -17.57 -21.32 -9.38
C LEU A 354 -16.17 -21.63 -9.90
N THR A 355 -15.45 -22.53 -9.23
CA THR A 355 -14.11 -22.92 -9.68
C THR A 355 -14.15 -23.47 -11.12
N GLY A 356 -13.22 -23.00 -11.96
CA GLY A 356 -13.14 -23.28 -13.38
C GLY A 356 -14.12 -22.49 -14.26
N ASP A 357 -14.93 -21.59 -13.70
CA ASP A 357 -15.77 -20.70 -14.51
C ASP A 357 -14.98 -19.51 -15.04
N THR A 358 -15.47 -18.94 -16.12
CA THR A 358 -14.96 -17.72 -16.71
C THR A 358 -16.07 -16.69 -16.78
N LYS A 359 -15.74 -15.43 -16.49
CA LYS A 359 -16.68 -14.32 -16.62
C LYS A 359 -15.97 -13.06 -17.09
N THR A 360 -16.72 -12.21 -17.78
CA THR A 360 -16.22 -10.96 -18.33
C THR A 360 -16.59 -9.81 -17.41
N ILE A 361 -15.62 -8.92 -17.18
CA ILE A 361 -15.81 -7.60 -16.60
C ILE A 361 -15.70 -6.57 -17.74
N ILE A 362 -16.60 -5.60 -17.78
CA ILE A 362 -16.57 -4.48 -18.72
C ILE A 362 -15.67 -3.39 -18.15
N VAL A 363 -14.77 -2.89 -18.98
CA VAL A 363 -13.89 -1.76 -18.68
C VAL A 363 -14.29 -0.62 -19.61
N THR A 364 -14.56 0.56 -19.04
CA THR A 364 -14.65 1.79 -19.82
C THR A 364 -13.59 2.74 -19.30
N ALA A 365 -12.74 3.25 -20.20
CA ALA A 365 -11.65 4.11 -19.82
C ALA A 365 -11.42 5.25 -20.83
N THR A 366 -11.29 6.46 -20.33
CA THR A 366 -10.67 7.60 -21.04
C THR A 366 -9.27 7.77 -20.46
N LYS A 367 -8.23 7.71 -21.30
CA LYS A 367 -6.84 7.76 -20.85
C LYS A 367 -6.03 8.79 -21.64
N PRO A 368 -5.12 9.55 -21.01
CA PRO A 368 -4.21 10.44 -21.73
C PRO A 368 -3.25 9.67 -22.63
N GLU A 369 -2.63 10.37 -23.60
CA GLU A 369 -1.56 9.81 -24.41
C GLU A 369 -0.38 9.34 -23.53
N GLY A 370 0.24 8.23 -23.89
CA GLY A 370 1.32 7.61 -23.09
C GLY A 370 0.85 6.74 -21.91
N TYR A 371 -0.44 6.71 -21.59
CA TYR A 371 -1.01 5.83 -20.55
C TYR A 371 -1.69 4.60 -21.14
N GLY A 372 -1.55 3.46 -20.46
CA GLY A 372 -2.15 2.17 -20.81
C GLY A 372 -3.00 1.60 -19.68
N LEU A 373 -3.76 0.55 -19.98
CA LEU A 373 -4.47 -0.23 -18.96
C LEU A 373 -3.55 -1.36 -18.46
N LYS A 374 -3.32 -1.43 -17.15
CA LYS A 374 -2.63 -2.54 -16.50
C LYS A 374 -3.65 -3.32 -15.66
N VAL A 375 -3.66 -4.65 -15.78
CA VAL A 375 -4.57 -5.55 -15.06
C VAL A 375 -3.76 -6.50 -14.20
N THR A 376 -4.15 -6.65 -12.94
CA THR A 376 -3.51 -7.57 -11.99
C THR A 376 -4.55 -8.37 -11.21
N SER A 377 -4.14 -9.53 -10.70
CA SER A 377 -4.90 -10.33 -9.75
C SER A 377 -4.10 -10.44 -8.46
N SER A 378 -4.71 -10.14 -7.32
CA SER A 378 -4.06 -10.24 -6.02
C SER A 378 -3.68 -11.68 -5.64
N ASN A 379 -4.34 -12.69 -6.24
CA ASN A 379 -4.02 -14.09 -6.03
C ASN A 379 -4.27 -14.91 -7.30
N THR A 380 -3.21 -15.17 -8.05
CA THR A 380 -3.25 -15.91 -9.32
C THR A 380 -3.53 -17.41 -9.16
N ALA A 381 -3.43 -17.97 -7.94
CA ALA A 381 -3.86 -19.33 -7.65
C ALA A 381 -5.39 -19.44 -7.56
N ILE A 382 -6.08 -18.35 -7.19
CA ILE A 382 -7.53 -18.28 -7.08
C ILE A 382 -8.15 -17.86 -8.41
N ALA A 383 -7.61 -16.82 -9.06
CA ALA A 383 -8.11 -16.38 -10.37
C ALA A 383 -7.05 -15.65 -11.19
N THR A 384 -7.13 -15.78 -12.51
CA THR A 384 -6.38 -14.96 -13.47
C THR A 384 -7.30 -14.02 -14.22
N ALA A 385 -6.74 -12.91 -14.69
CA ALA A 385 -7.47 -11.89 -15.44
C ALA A 385 -6.65 -11.51 -16.68
N GLU A 386 -7.31 -11.47 -17.84
CA GLU A 386 -6.70 -11.12 -19.12
C GLU A 386 -7.49 -9.99 -19.77
N LEU A 387 -6.80 -8.88 -20.08
CA LEU A 387 -7.39 -7.74 -20.78
C LEU A 387 -7.54 -8.07 -22.28
N SER A 388 -8.68 -7.74 -22.86
CA SER A 388 -8.89 -7.88 -24.30
C SER A 388 -8.03 -6.91 -25.09
N ALA A 389 -7.73 -7.25 -26.35
CA ALA A 389 -6.87 -6.43 -27.21
C ALA A 389 -7.42 -5.02 -27.48
N ASP A 390 -8.75 -4.85 -27.42
CA ASP A 390 -9.41 -3.54 -27.54
C ASP A 390 -9.49 -2.77 -26.21
N GLY A 391 -9.07 -3.38 -25.10
CA GLY A 391 -9.07 -2.77 -23.76
C GLY A 391 -10.44 -2.64 -23.09
N ASN A 392 -11.52 -3.11 -23.73
CA ASN A 392 -12.89 -2.88 -23.25
C ASN A 392 -13.38 -3.95 -22.28
N THR A 393 -12.69 -5.08 -22.17
CA THR A 393 -13.13 -6.20 -21.34
C THR A 393 -11.98 -6.92 -20.66
N ILE A 394 -12.26 -7.49 -19.50
CA ILE A 394 -11.35 -8.38 -18.79
C ILE A 394 -12.01 -9.74 -18.65
N THR A 395 -11.31 -10.77 -19.11
CA THR A 395 -11.72 -12.17 -18.94
C THR A 395 -11.12 -12.69 -17.64
N VAL A 396 -11.97 -12.92 -16.64
CA VAL A 396 -11.58 -13.49 -15.35
C VAL A 396 -11.83 -14.99 -15.38
N THR A 397 -10.80 -15.78 -15.07
CA THR A 397 -10.87 -17.25 -15.00
C THR A 397 -10.62 -17.71 -13.57
N ALA A 398 -11.61 -18.35 -12.96
CA ALA A 398 -11.52 -18.91 -11.63
C ALA A 398 -10.73 -20.23 -11.62
N LYS A 399 -9.68 -20.33 -10.81
CA LYS A 399 -8.76 -21.48 -10.72
C LYS A 399 -8.89 -22.27 -9.43
N GLY A 400 -9.21 -21.61 -8.32
CA GLY A 400 -9.33 -22.24 -7.00
C GLY A 400 -10.28 -21.49 -6.09
N ALA A 401 -10.83 -22.17 -5.10
CA ALA A 401 -11.76 -21.58 -4.16
C ALA A 401 -11.06 -20.57 -3.23
N GLY A 402 -11.76 -19.48 -2.88
CA GLY A 402 -11.26 -18.42 -2.03
C GLY A 402 -11.63 -17.04 -2.56
N THR A 403 -10.95 -16.01 -2.07
CA THR A 403 -11.16 -14.62 -2.48
C THR A 403 -9.96 -14.07 -3.24
N ALA A 404 -10.21 -13.32 -4.31
CA ALA A 404 -9.18 -12.56 -5.02
C ALA A 404 -9.72 -11.16 -5.36
N THR A 405 -8.82 -10.27 -5.73
CA THR A 405 -9.15 -8.93 -6.22
C THR A 405 -8.56 -8.77 -7.59
N ILE A 406 -9.39 -8.41 -8.57
CA ILE A 406 -8.92 -8.00 -9.89
C ILE A 406 -8.80 -6.48 -9.87
N SER A 407 -7.60 -5.97 -10.10
CA SER A 407 -7.31 -4.54 -10.13
C SER A 407 -7.00 -4.11 -11.55
N VAL A 408 -7.57 -2.99 -11.96
CA VAL A 408 -7.32 -2.33 -13.25
C VAL A 408 -6.87 -0.93 -12.98
N SER A 409 -5.79 -0.51 -13.63
CA SER A 409 -5.27 0.85 -13.50
C SER A 409 -5.01 1.50 -14.84
N ILE A 410 -5.25 2.80 -14.94
CA ILE A 410 -4.66 3.63 -16.01
C ILE A 410 -3.27 4.03 -15.54
N ALA A 411 -2.23 3.54 -16.20
CA ALA A 411 -0.85 3.71 -15.74
C ALA A 411 0.14 3.79 -16.92
N ASN A 412 1.27 4.45 -16.69
CA ASN A 412 2.46 4.31 -17.53
C ASN A 412 3.54 3.53 -16.74
N ASP A 413 4.80 3.61 -17.15
CA ASP A 413 5.88 2.88 -16.48
C ASP A 413 6.27 3.46 -15.12
N ASN A 414 5.87 4.70 -14.82
CA ASN A 414 6.29 5.42 -13.61
C ASN A 414 5.15 5.68 -12.62
N ILE A 415 3.92 5.87 -13.10
CA ILE A 415 2.76 6.22 -12.26
C ILE A 415 1.48 5.50 -12.67
N ALA A 416 0.60 5.23 -11.70
CA ALA A 416 -0.79 4.85 -11.90
C ALA A 416 -1.72 6.03 -11.59
N LEU A 417 -2.46 6.54 -12.58
CA LEU A 417 -3.39 7.67 -12.40
C LEU A 417 -4.57 7.31 -11.50
N VAL A 418 -5.15 6.13 -11.71
CA VAL A 418 -6.30 5.61 -10.99
C VAL A 418 -6.29 4.10 -11.03
N THR A 419 -6.73 3.46 -9.94
CA THR A 419 -6.96 2.02 -9.86
C THR A 419 -8.39 1.75 -9.42
N LYS A 420 -9.12 0.92 -10.17
CA LYS A 420 -10.43 0.37 -9.77
C LYS A 420 -10.31 -1.14 -9.56
N THR A 421 -11.12 -1.67 -8.66
CA THR A 421 -11.03 -3.08 -8.25
C THR A 421 -12.37 -3.79 -8.36
N CYS A 422 -12.32 -5.09 -8.69
CA CYS A 422 -13.44 -6.01 -8.60
C CYS A 422 -13.11 -7.07 -7.56
N THR A 423 -13.97 -7.22 -6.55
CA THR A 423 -13.82 -8.26 -5.53
C THR A 423 -14.43 -9.56 -6.03
N LEU A 424 -13.64 -10.62 -6.03
CA LEU A 424 -14.03 -11.94 -6.51
C LEU A 424 -14.13 -12.92 -5.35
N THR A 425 -15.26 -13.61 -5.27
CA THR A 425 -15.43 -14.82 -4.46
C THR A 425 -15.54 -16.02 -5.39
N VAL A 426 -14.57 -16.91 -5.32
CA VAL A 426 -14.60 -18.20 -6.03
C VAL A 426 -15.04 -19.28 -5.06
N LYS A 427 -16.16 -19.93 -5.38
CA LYS A 427 -16.68 -21.04 -4.60
C LYS A 427 -16.13 -22.36 -5.11
N ASP A 428 -15.92 -23.26 -4.18
CA ASP A 428 -15.52 -24.63 -4.49
C ASP A 428 -16.69 -25.38 -5.14
N VAL A 429 -16.37 -26.30 -6.03
CA VAL A 429 -17.38 -27.06 -6.78
C VAL A 429 -17.15 -28.54 -6.80
N TRP A 430 -18.27 -29.20 -7.05
CA TRP A 430 -18.37 -30.56 -7.48
C TRP A 430 -18.75 -30.62 -8.95
N THR A 431 -18.17 -31.58 -9.68
CA THR A 431 -18.58 -31.93 -11.04
C THR A 431 -19.48 -33.15 -10.99
N VAL A 432 -20.73 -33.01 -11.44
CA VAL A 432 -21.73 -34.08 -11.50
C VAL A 432 -22.00 -34.42 -12.96
N LYS A 433 -21.99 -35.71 -13.30
CA LYS A 433 -22.29 -36.21 -14.66
C LYS A 433 -23.54 -37.08 -14.65
N LEU A 434 -24.46 -36.81 -15.58
CA LEU A 434 -25.68 -37.60 -15.82
C LEU A 434 -25.84 -37.82 -17.33
N ASP A 435 -25.86 -39.08 -17.78
CA ASP A 435 -26.05 -39.47 -19.18
C ASP A 435 -25.16 -38.69 -20.17
N GLY A 436 -23.87 -38.56 -19.85
CA GLY A 436 -22.90 -37.78 -20.65
C GLY A 436 -22.99 -36.25 -20.52
N VAL A 437 -23.95 -35.71 -19.76
CA VAL A 437 -24.07 -34.27 -19.48
C VAL A 437 -23.40 -33.93 -18.16
N GLU A 438 -22.42 -33.01 -18.20
CA GLU A 438 -21.70 -32.51 -17.03
C GLU A 438 -22.32 -31.21 -16.49
N LYS A 439 -22.43 -31.10 -15.17
CA LYS A 439 -22.86 -29.89 -14.45
C LYS A 439 -21.97 -29.63 -13.24
N LYS A 440 -21.55 -28.37 -13.07
CA LYS A 440 -20.87 -27.90 -11.86
C LYS A 440 -21.88 -27.49 -10.81
N VAL A 441 -21.64 -27.88 -9.56
CA VAL A 441 -22.50 -27.57 -8.42
C VAL A 441 -21.63 -27.04 -7.28
N GLU A 442 -22.02 -25.91 -6.70
CA GLU A 442 -21.39 -25.36 -5.48
C GLU A 442 -21.38 -26.41 -4.35
N LYS A 443 -20.23 -26.62 -3.70
CA LYS A 443 -20.15 -27.56 -2.58
C LYS A 443 -21.11 -27.13 -1.46
N GLY A 444 -21.97 -28.05 -1.02
CA GLY A 444 -22.97 -27.80 0.04
C GLY A 444 -24.32 -27.27 -0.47
N LYS A 445 -24.54 -27.17 -1.79
CA LYS A 445 -25.84 -26.81 -2.38
C LYS A 445 -26.50 -27.99 -3.08
N SER A 446 -27.84 -28.04 -3.07
CA SER A 446 -28.65 -29.03 -3.80
C SER A 446 -28.83 -28.66 -5.28
N PHE A 447 -28.95 -29.66 -6.16
CA PHE A 447 -29.16 -29.46 -7.59
C PHE A 447 -30.20 -30.47 -8.15
N THR A 448 -31.00 -30.04 -9.14
CA THR A 448 -32.01 -30.91 -9.79
C THR A 448 -31.75 -31.01 -11.28
N PHE A 449 -31.78 -32.22 -11.85
CA PHE A 449 -31.59 -32.42 -13.30
C PHE A 449 -32.92 -32.24 -14.08
N PRO A 450 -32.96 -31.44 -15.17
CA PRO A 450 -34.19 -31.16 -15.92
C PRO A 450 -34.77 -32.32 -16.74
N SER A 451 -33.93 -33.25 -17.21
CA SER A 451 -34.34 -34.37 -18.09
C SER A 451 -34.64 -35.67 -17.34
N ALA A 452 -34.75 -35.62 -16.01
CA ALA A 452 -35.23 -36.76 -15.27
C ALA A 452 -36.73 -36.98 -15.57
N PRO A 453 -37.14 -38.17 -16.06
CA PRO A 453 -38.51 -38.41 -16.51
C PRO A 453 -39.50 -38.22 -15.35
N THR A 454 -40.25 -37.12 -15.39
CA THR A 454 -41.56 -36.78 -14.75
C THR A 454 -42.02 -37.54 -13.48
N LYS A 455 -41.13 -38.01 -12.60
CA LYS A 455 -41.47 -38.50 -11.26
C LYS A 455 -40.86 -37.59 -10.20
N PRO A 456 -41.62 -37.20 -9.15
CA PRO A 456 -41.09 -36.44 -8.04
C PRO A 456 -40.03 -37.29 -7.33
N GLY A 457 -38.76 -36.90 -7.35
CA GLY A 457 -37.73 -37.68 -6.65
C GLY A 457 -36.29 -37.53 -7.12
N TYR A 458 -36.00 -36.81 -8.20
CA TYR A 458 -34.61 -36.58 -8.63
C TYR A 458 -34.01 -35.30 -8.03
N ILE A 459 -34.33 -35.01 -6.76
CA ILE A 459 -33.60 -34.00 -6.01
C ILE A 459 -32.29 -34.66 -5.60
N PHE A 460 -31.23 -34.35 -6.35
CA PHE A 460 -29.89 -34.67 -5.94
C PHE A 460 -29.49 -33.61 -4.92
N LEU A 461 -29.70 -33.89 -3.63
CA LEU A 461 -29.02 -33.12 -2.60
C LEU A 461 -27.52 -33.28 -2.91
N GLY A 462 -26.90 -32.22 -3.42
CA GLY A 462 -25.48 -32.13 -3.76
C GLY A 462 -24.55 -32.24 -2.54
N TRP A 463 -25.00 -32.94 -1.51
CA TRP A 463 -24.22 -33.27 -0.35
C TRP A 463 -23.32 -34.49 -0.58
N ARG A 464 -23.68 -35.42 -1.48
CA ARG A 464 -23.02 -36.74 -1.57
C ARG A 464 -22.85 -37.30 -2.98
N GLY A 465 -23.05 -36.46 -3.98
CA GLY A 465 -22.77 -36.82 -5.36
C GLY A 465 -21.31 -36.85 -5.74
N ALA A 466 -20.46 -36.23 -4.94
CA ALA A 466 -19.17 -35.76 -5.42
C ALA A 466 -18.02 -35.93 -4.43
N ASP A 467 -18.33 -36.34 -3.20
CA ASP A 467 -17.39 -36.97 -2.28
C ASP A 467 -17.15 -38.46 -2.60
N GLY A 468 -17.77 -38.99 -3.66
CA GLY A 468 -17.59 -40.37 -4.08
C GLY A 468 -18.64 -41.35 -3.54
N THR A 469 -19.67 -40.91 -2.82
CA THR A 469 -20.47 -41.82 -1.98
C THR A 469 -21.53 -42.66 -2.70
N MET A 470 -21.95 -42.31 -3.92
CA MET A 470 -22.85 -43.14 -4.76
C MET A 470 -22.11 -43.99 -5.80
N TYR A 471 -20.77 -43.95 -5.82
CA TYR A 471 -19.96 -44.72 -6.76
C TYR A 471 -19.44 -45.99 -6.08
N GLY A 472 -19.59 -47.13 -6.76
CA GLY A 472 -18.61 -48.20 -6.60
C GLY A 472 -17.35 -47.79 -7.35
N ALA A 473 -16.17 -48.21 -6.89
CA ALA A 473 -14.88 -47.85 -7.50
C ALA A 473 -14.90 -47.92 -9.05
N GLY A 474 -15.07 -46.77 -9.70
CA GLY A 474 -15.19 -46.68 -11.16
C GLY A 474 -16.06 -45.52 -11.66
N THR A 475 -15.39 -44.49 -12.18
CA THR A 475 -15.88 -43.32 -12.95
C THR A 475 -16.91 -42.42 -12.25
N ALA A 476 -16.64 -41.10 -12.24
CA ALA A 476 -17.46 -40.04 -11.62
C ALA A 476 -18.81 -39.77 -12.32
N GLU A 477 -19.41 -40.78 -12.96
CA GLU A 477 -20.69 -40.68 -13.69
C GLU A 477 -21.83 -41.41 -12.98
N PHE A 478 -22.89 -40.67 -12.65
CA PHE A 478 -24.06 -41.23 -11.98
C PHE A 478 -25.00 -41.83 -13.03
N SER A 479 -25.11 -43.16 -13.09
CA SER A 479 -26.03 -43.87 -13.98
C SER A 479 -27.40 -44.08 -13.32
N PRO A 480 -28.42 -43.24 -13.57
CA PRO A 480 -29.65 -43.20 -12.79
C PRO A 480 -30.51 -44.47 -12.92
N ASN A 481 -30.42 -45.11 -14.09
CA ASN A 481 -31.15 -46.32 -14.44
C ASN A 481 -30.42 -47.62 -14.06
N ALA A 482 -29.16 -47.51 -13.63
CA ALA A 482 -28.42 -48.67 -13.13
C ALA A 482 -28.99 -49.13 -11.78
N THR A 483 -28.72 -50.38 -11.43
CA THR A 483 -29.11 -50.93 -10.12
C THR A 483 -28.13 -50.49 -9.04
N LEU A 484 -28.62 -50.39 -7.81
CA LEU A 484 -27.78 -50.17 -6.62
C LEU A 484 -27.44 -51.53 -6.00
N THR A 485 -26.16 -51.74 -5.63
CA THR A 485 -25.75 -52.97 -4.92
C THR A 485 -25.92 -52.82 -3.41
N ARG A 486 -26.02 -53.94 -2.69
CA ARG A 486 -26.11 -53.91 -1.22
C ARG A 486 -24.91 -53.22 -0.56
N ALA A 487 -23.69 -53.50 -1.03
CA ALA A 487 -22.48 -52.85 -0.53
C ALA A 487 -22.51 -51.33 -0.72
N MET A 488 -23.10 -50.83 -1.82
CA MET A 488 -23.30 -49.39 -1.99
C MET A 488 -24.25 -48.82 -0.94
N VAL A 489 -25.37 -49.50 -0.65
CA VAL A 489 -26.29 -49.13 0.44
C VAL A 489 -25.57 -49.09 1.78
N TRP A 490 -24.80 -50.13 2.08
CA TRP A 490 -24.04 -50.23 3.32
C TRP A 490 -22.99 -49.12 3.45
N ALA A 491 -22.24 -48.84 2.39
CA ALA A 491 -21.25 -47.78 2.36
C ALA A 491 -21.89 -46.39 2.54
N ILE A 492 -23.12 -46.19 2.04
CA ILE A 492 -23.88 -44.95 2.27
C ILE A 492 -24.24 -44.84 3.77
N LEU A 493 -24.81 -45.90 4.34
CA LEU A 493 -25.23 -45.93 5.75
C LEU A 493 -24.05 -45.80 6.72
N ALA A 494 -22.94 -46.48 6.47
CA ALA A 494 -21.72 -46.40 7.28
C ALA A 494 -21.23 -44.95 7.39
N ARG A 495 -21.23 -44.23 6.27
CA ARG A 495 -20.82 -42.83 6.23
C ARG A 495 -21.89 -41.88 6.78
N LEU A 496 -23.15 -42.29 6.91
CA LEU A 496 -24.15 -41.54 7.68
C LEU A 496 -23.93 -41.72 9.19
N ASP A 497 -23.35 -42.85 9.58
CA ASP A 497 -22.94 -43.17 10.96
C ASP A 497 -21.58 -42.57 11.35
N GLY A 498 -20.92 -41.84 10.43
CA GLY A 498 -19.64 -41.17 10.66
C GLY A 498 -18.39 -41.94 10.20
N GLU A 499 -18.54 -43.11 9.61
CA GLU A 499 -17.40 -43.95 9.18
C GLU A 499 -16.82 -43.52 7.82
N ALA A 500 -15.51 -43.68 7.64
CA ALA A 500 -14.78 -43.30 6.42
C ALA A 500 -14.58 -44.49 5.46
N ILE A 501 -15.65 -44.93 4.78
CA ILE A 501 -15.56 -46.01 3.78
C ILE A 501 -14.99 -45.46 2.45
N THR A 502 -13.75 -45.79 2.09
CA THR A 502 -13.06 -45.30 0.87
C THR A 502 -12.09 -46.36 0.31
N GLY A 503 -11.41 -46.08 -0.82
CA GLY A 503 -10.36 -46.94 -1.37
C GLY A 503 -10.84 -48.21 -2.06
N ASP A 504 -9.91 -49.09 -2.44
CA ASP A 504 -10.21 -50.31 -3.22
C ASP A 504 -10.96 -51.38 -2.40
N THR A 505 -10.91 -51.30 -1.06
CA THR A 505 -11.56 -52.25 -0.13
C THR A 505 -12.96 -51.83 0.29
N TRP A 506 -13.46 -50.68 -0.19
CA TRP A 506 -14.71 -50.05 0.25
C TRP A 506 -15.90 -51.01 0.40
N ALA A 507 -16.04 -51.98 -0.51
CA ALA A 507 -17.16 -52.91 -0.50
C ALA A 507 -17.07 -53.95 0.63
N ALA A 508 -15.86 -54.41 0.94
CA ALA A 508 -15.60 -55.31 2.06
C ALA A 508 -15.75 -54.56 3.40
N ASP A 509 -15.20 -53.35 3.48
CA ASP A 509 -15.28 -52.51 4.68
C ASP A 509 -16.76 -52.15 4.99
N ALA A 510 -17.53 -51.82 3.96
CA ALA A 510 -18.97 -51.57 4.10
C ALA A 510 -19.75 -52.82 4.55
N GLN A 511 -19.37 -54.00 4.06
CA GLN A 511 -19.98 -55.27 4.45
C GLN A 511 -19.71 -55.58 5.92
N GLU A 512 -18.45 -55.45 6.35
CA GLU A 512 -18.05 -55.67 7.74
C GLU A 512 -18.80 -54.73 8.68
N TRP A 513 -18.84 -53.44 8.35
CA TRP A 513 -19.62 -52.45 9.10
C TRP A 513 -21.10 -52.81 9.14
N ALA A 514 -21.72 -53.19 8.02
CA ALA A 514 -23.15 -53.47 7.96
C ALA A 514 -23.56 -54.67 8.82
N VAL A 515 -22.71 -55.69 8.87
CA VAL A 515 -22.89 -56.85 9.75
C VAL A 515 -22.73 -56.44 11.21
N ALA A 516 -21.67 -55.68 11.53
CA ALA A 516 -21.40 -55.22 12.89
C ALA A 516 -22.51 -54.31 13.45
N LYS A 517 -23.08 -53.45 12.60
CA LYS A 517 -24.18 -52.54 12.95
C LYS A 517 -25.54 -53.24 12.98
N GLY A 518 -25.64 -54.47 12.49
CA GLY A 518 -26.91 -55.21 12.41
C GLY A 518 -27.88 -54.71 11.34
N VAL A 519 -27.43 -53.88 10.40
CA VAL A 519 -28.30 -53.38 9.31
C VAL A 519 -28.49 -54.43 8.21
N SER A 520 -27.56 -55.38 8.09
CA SER A 520 -27.63 -56.49 7.13
C SER A 520 -26.91 -57.74 7.65
N ASP A 521 -27.22 -58.90 7.07
CA ASP A 521 -26.48 -60.15 7.31
C ASP A 521 -25.17 -60.25 6.50
N GLY A 522 -24.87 -59.22 5.70
CA GLY A 522 -23.66 -59.14 4.89
C GLY A 522 -23.67 -60.03 3.65
N THR A 523 -24.77 -60.71 3.34
CA THR A 523 -24.82 -61.61 2.19
C THR A 523 -24.92 -60.86 0.86
N ASN A 524 -24.32 -61.43 -0.18
CA ASN A 524 -24.41 -60.94 -1.57
C ASN A 524 -24.14 -59.42 -1.74
N PRO A 525 -22.97 -58.90 -1.30
CA PRO A 525 -22.62 -57.47 -1.34
C PRO A 525 -22.85 -56.82 -2.70
N MET A 526 -22.52 -57.51 -3.79
CA MET A 526 -22.62 -56.99 -5.15
C MET A 526 -23.98 -57.22 -5.81
N GLY A 527 -24.90 -57.91 -5.13
CA GLY A 527 -26.24 -58.15 -5.63
C GLY A 527 -27.08 -56.88 -5.63
N ALA A 528 -27.95 -56.74 -6.63
CA ALA A 528 -28.91 -55.66 -6.71
C ALA A 528 -29.88 -55.69 -5.51
N VAL A 529 -30.31 -54.51 -5.07
CA VAL A 529 -31.19 -54.34 -3.91
C VAL A 529 -32.64 -54.08 -4.36
N THR A 530 -33.59 -54.82 -3.80
CA THR A 530 -35.03 -54.52 -3.97
C THR A 530 -35.46 -53.36 -3.08
N ARG A 531 -36.60 -52.73 -3.36
CA ARG A 531 -37.11 -51.63 -2.53
C ARG A 531 -37.35 -52.07 -1.09
N GLU A 532 -37.95 -53.24 -0.90
CA GLU A 532 -38.19 -53.79 0.44
C GLU A 532 -36.89 -54.12 1.19
N GLN A 533 -35.83 -54.54 0.49
CA GLN A 533 -34.51 -54.76 1.09
C GLN A 533 -33.85 -53.44 1.47
N LEU A 534 -33.91 -52.43 0.60
CA LEU A 534 -33.40 -51.10 0.88
C LEU A 534 -34.07 -50.52 2.12
N VAL A 535 -35.40 -50.48 2.13
CA VAL A 535 -36.19 -49.96 3.24
C VAL A 535 -35.92 -50.72 4.55
N THR A 536 -35.81 -52.05 4.49
CA THR A 536 -35.49 -52.84 5.68
C THR A 536 -34.12 -52.49 6.26
N MET A 537 -33.11 -52.23 5.41
CA MET A 537 -31.79 -51.77 5.88
C MET A 537 -31.87 -50.37 6.51
N LEU A 538 -32.67 -49.45 5.97
CA LEU A 538 -32.90 -48.11 6.55
C LEU A 538 -33.61 -48.19 7.91
N TRP A 539 -34.64 -49.03 7.99
CA TRP A 539 -35.41 -49.27 9.21
C TRP A 539 -34.53 -49.83 10.33
N ARG A 540 -33.70 -50.84 10.02
CA ARG A 540 -32.70 -51.38 10.95
C ARG A 540 -31.68 -50.33 11.38
N PHE A 541 -31.20 -49.52 10.43
CA PHE A 541 -30.26 -48.44 10.73
C PHE A 541 -30.83 -47.39 11.69
N ARG A 542 -32.14 -47.14 11.66
CA ARG A 542 -32.85 -46.27 12.63
C ARG A 542 -33.18 -46.95 13.96
N GLY A 543 -32.77 -48.20 14.17
CA GLY A 543 -33.05 -48.94 15.40
C GLY A 543 -34.44 -49.58 15.43
N GLU A 544 -34.97 -49.97 14.27
CA GLU A 544 -36.21 -50.76 14.15
C GLU A 544 -37.46 -50.09 14.78
N PRO A 545 -37.77 -48.83 14.44
CA PRO A 545 -38.92 -48.12 15.00
C PRO A 545 -40.25 -48.84 14.72
N ALA A 546 -41.21 -48.71 15.64
CA ALA A 546 -42.56 -49.25 15.45
C ALA A 546 -43.30 -48.56 14.29
N ALA A 547 -44.27 -49.26 13.69
CA ALA A 547 -45.19 -48.72 12.70
C ALA A 547 -46.62 -48.97 13.20
N ASP A 548 -47.45 -47.92 13.28
CA ASP A 548 -48.79 -47.97 13.87
C ASP A 548 -49.89 -48.05 12.80
N THR A 549 -49.53 -47.88 11.52
CA THR A 549 -50.47 -47.91 10.39
C THR A 549 -50.36 -49.19 9.54
N GLN A 550 -51.49 -49.63 8.97
CA GLN A 550 -51.51 -50.72 7.98
C GLN A 550 -51.16 -50.18 6.59
N LEU A 551 -50.36 -50.93 5.83
CA LEU A 551 -50.02 -50.57 4.46
C LEU A 551 -51.24 -50.67 3.52
N THR A 552 -51.68 -49.53 2.99
CA THR A 552 -52.86 -49.43 2.12
C THR A 552 -52.53 -49.42 0.61
N ALA A 553 -51.28 -49.66 0.24
CA ALA A 553 -50.87 -49.71 -1.17
C ALA A 553 -51.58 -50.88 -1.90
N PRO A 554 -51.97 -50.74 -3.18
CA PRO A 554 -52.70 -51.80 -3.89
C PRO A 554 -51.91 -53.12 -4.02
N ASP A 555 -50.57 -53.05 -3.96
CA ASP A 555 -49.66 -54.19 -3.96
C ASP A 555 -49.07 -54.53 -2.59
N ALA A 556 -49.67 -54.06 -1.50
CA ALA A 556 -49.25 -54.37 -0.13
C ALA A 556 -49.14 -55.89 0.14
N GLY A 557 -50.01 -56.70 -0.47
CA GLY A 557 -49.98 -58.16 -0.35
C GLY A 557 -48.80 -58.85 -1.04
N THR A 558 -47.94 -58.09 -1.74
CA THR A 558 -46.71 -58.61 -2.36
C THR A 558 -45.45 -58.33 -1.54
N VAL A 559 -45.57 -57.57 -0.44
CA VAL A 559 -44.46 -57.34 0.50
C VAL A 559 -44.13 -58.65 1.20
N SER A 560 -42.85 -58.99 1.25
CA SER A 560 -42.41 -60.17 2.00
C SER A 560 -42.70 -60.01 3.50
N ASP A 561 -43.13 -61.08 4.19
CA ASP A 561 -43.46 -61.04 5.63
C ASP A 561 -42.36 -60.41 6.50
N TRP A 562 -41.09 -60.68 6.18
CA TRP A 562 -39.94 -60.15 6.92
C TRP A 562 -39.69 -58.64 6.71
N ALA A 563 -40.25 -58.06 5.65
CA ALA A 563 -40.11 -56.64 5.32
C ALA A 563 -41.37 -55.82 5.67
N ALA A 564 -42.48 -56.47 6.04
CA ALA A 564 -43.77 -55.84 6.22
C ALA A 564 -43.72 -54.63 7.17
N THR A 565 -43.18 -54.81 8.38
CA THR A 565 -43.06 -53.73 9.37
C THR A 565 -42.20 -52.57 8.87
N ALA A 566 -41.07 -52.84 8.22
CA ALA A 566 -40.19 -51.82 7.67
C ALA A 566 -40.88 -51.04 6.54
N MET A 567 -41.62 -51.72 5.67
CA MET A 567 -42.38 -51.09 4.58
C MET A 567 -43.53 -50.23 5.09
N HIS A 568 -44.21 -50.67 6.15
CA HIS A 568 -45.24 -49.87 6.82
C HIS A 568 -44.65 -48.58 7.37
N TRP A 569 -43.58 -48.70 8.17
CA TRP A 569 -42.87 -47.57 8.73
C TRP A 569 -42.42 -46.58 7.65
N ALA A 570 -41.88 -47.08 6.53
CA ALA A 570 -41.40 -46.22 5.46
C ALA A 570 -42.53 -45.48 4.73
N VAL A 571 -43.70 -46.08 4.54
CA VAL A 571 -44.85 -45.39 3.94
C VAL A 571 -45.44 -44.37 4.92
N GLU A 572 -45.57 -44.73 6.20
CA GLU A 572 -46.09 -43.86 7.25
C GLU A 572 -45.27 -42.56 7.39
N ASN A 573 -43.95 -42.67 7.24
CA ASN A 573 -43.02 -41.54 7.36
C ASN A 573 -42.68 -40.89 6.01
N GLY A 574 -43.38 -41.24 4.92
CA GLY A 574 -43.16 -40.66 3.59
C GLY A 574 -41.78 -40.99 2.97
N ILE A 575 -41.08 -41.99 3.49
CA ILE A 575 -39.76 -42.43 3.01
C ILE A 575 -39.89 -43.13 1.64
N ILE A 576 -40.96 -43.90 1.45
CA ILE A 576 -41.33 -44.48 0.16
C ILE A 576 -42.76 -44.10 -0.21
N GLU A 577 -42.99 -43.75 -1.47
CA GLU A 577 -44.31 -43.42 -2.00
C GLU A 577 -44.63 -44.33 -3.19
N GLY A 578 -45.91 -44.59 -3.41
CA GLY A 578 -46.38 -45.29 -4.60
C GLY A 578 -46.22 -44.45 -5.87
N ASP A 579 -46.26 -45.11 -7.03
CA ASP A 579 -46.33 -44.41 -8.31
C ASP A 579 -47.69 -43.71 -8.54
N GLU A 580 -47.93 -43.21 -9.75
CA GLU A 580 -49.18 -42.53 -10.13
C GLU A 580 -50.46 -43.37 -9.92
N ASN A 581 -50.33 -44.70 -9.78
CA ASN A 581 -51.41 -45.63 -9.47
C ASN A 581 -51.37 -46.11 -8.01
N GLY A 582 -50.50 -45.54 -7.17
CA GLY A 582 -50.31 -45.90 -5.77
C GLY A 582 -49.49 -47.17 -5.53
N MET A 583 -48.86 -47.74 -6.57
CA MET A 583 -48.10 -49.00 -6.46
C MET A 583 -46.68 -48.74 -5.93
N ILE A 584 -46.25 -49.47 -4.90
CA ILE A 584 -44.90 -49.29 -4.30
C ILE A 584 -43.86 -50.27 -4.88
N THR A 585 -44.29 -51.36 -5.50
CA THR A 585 -43.49 -52.40 -6.17
C THR A 585 -42.37 -52.99 -5.29
N PRO A 586 -42.70 -53.55 -4.10
CA PRO A 586 -41.74 -53.79 -3.02
C PRO A 586 -40.60 -54.74 -3.42
N THR A 587 -40.90 -55.77 -4.21
CA THR A 587 -39.96 -56.80 -4.66
C THR A 587 -39.12 -56.38 -5.87
N ALA A 588 -39.44 -55.25 -6.51
CA ALA A 588 -38.69 -54.77 -7.66
C ALA A 588 -37.37 -54.13 -7.24
N THR A 589 -36.31 -54.40 -8.00
CA THR A 589 -35.01 -53.76 -7.84
C THR A 589 -35.14 -52.24 -7.91
N ALA A 590 -34.53 -51.54 -6.95
CA ALA A 590 -34.45 -50.09 -6.97
C ALA A 590 -33.34 -49.65 -7.95
N THR A 591 -33.67 -48.77 -8.88
CA THR A 591 -32.64 -48.05 -9.63
C THR A 591 -31.90 -47.10 -8.71
N ARG A 592 -30.67 -46.70 -9.06
CA ARG A 592 -29.88 -45.74 -8.26
C ARG A 592 -30.64 -44.44 -8.01
N ALA A 593 -31.41 -43.98 -8.99
CA ALA A 593 -32.29 -42.83 -8.84
C ALA A 593 -33.41 -43.04 -7.81
N GLN A 594 -34.10 -44.19 -7.88
CA GLN A 594 -35.17 -44.51 -6.93
C GLN A 594 -34.63 -44.66 -5.51
N ALA A 595 -33.47 -45.31 -5.37
CA ALA A 595 -32.80 -45.42 -4.09
C ALA A 595 -32.37 -44.05 -3.54
N ALA A 596 -31.83 -43.16 -4.38
CA ALA A 596 -31.47 -41.80 -3.97
C ALA A 596 -32.68 -41.01 -3.44
N ALA A 597 -33.84 -41.11 -4.09
CA ALA A 597 -35.07 -40.49 -3.62
C ALA A 597 -35.50 -41.02 -2.24
N ILE A 598 -35.42 -42.35 -2.04
CA ILE A 598 -35.72 -43.00 -0.77
C ILE A 598 -34.75 -42.54 0.33
N PHE A 599 -33.43 -42.50 0.04
CA PHE A 599 -32.42 -42.02 0.99
C PHE A 599 -32.62 -40.56 1.37
N MET A 600 -33.00 -39.71 0.42
CA MET A 600 -33.26 -38.30 0.69
C MET A 600 -34.39 -38.14 1.72
N ARG A 601 -35.54 -38.76 1.46
CA ARG A 601 -36.70 -38.70 2.35
C ARG A 601 -36.38 -39.29 3.72
N PHE A 602 -35.59 -40.36 3.73
CA PHE A 602 -35.08 -40.98 4.96
C PHE A 602 -34.17 -40.06 5.79
N ILE A 603 -33.42 -39.16 5.17
CA ILE A 603 -32.53 -38.22 5.85
C ILE A 603 -33.30 -36.98 6.33
N GLU A 604 -34.28 -36.52 5.56
CA GLU A 604 -35.10 -35.34 5.86
C GLU A 604 -36.17 -35.62 6.94
N GLY A 605 -36.69 -36.84 7.00
CA GLY A 605 -37.58 -37.35 8.05
C GLY A 605 -36.81 -38.00 9.20
#